data_AF-A0A931N4G6-F1
#
_entry.id   AF-A0A931N4G6-F1
#
_cell.length_a   1.000
_cell.length_b   1.000
_cell.length_c   1.000
_cell.angle_alpha   90.00
_cell.angle_beta   90.00
_cell.angle_gamma   90.00
#
_symmetry.space_group_name_H-M   'P 1'
#
loop_
_entity.id
_entity.type
_entity.pdbx_description
1 polymer ?
#
loop_
_entity_poly.entity_id
_entity_poly.type
_entity_poly.pdbx_seq_one_letter_code
_entity_poly.pdbx_strand_id
1 'polypeptide(L)'
;MVPVSRYGRVLVIATAVTGFAGCAPESIDRPPVTAVHIPDAARLAGVVTAVGDDDLVIDIGTARPVTVALAQVTVTNCDADGAAAFAEGLGALAPVGRAVILVRANGSAGAGHDLTAFVHTDADLAADAAAPVGASVNEELLRTGRAGLRSPLERAATAAVPLEDQVAARAATLPVPDRDYFPALAEAETTAWASGTGPIGACARRQEELDRGRAAVALTTAQPQAPPSETVTVAPTPPPSGLHLEITVQRPSRVRPCERFDRC
;
A
#
# COMPACT_ATOMS: atom_id res chain seq x y z
N MET A 1 12.51 -23.77 -73.75
CA MET A 1 13.68 -23.92 -74.64
C MET A 1 13.61 -22.82 -75.70
N VAL A 2 14.74 -22.09 -75.88
CA VAL A 2 15.05 -21.03 -76.87
C VAL A 2 14.34 -19.66 -76.69
N PRO A 3 15.03 -18.49 -76.76
CA PRO A 3 16.43 -18.16 -76.46
C PRO A 3 16.64 -16.90 -75.57
N VAL A 4 17.92 -16.74 -75.23
CA VAL A 4 18.66 -15.63 -74.61
C VAL A 4 18.41 -14.25 -75.24
N SER A 5 18.39 -13.18 -74.43
CA SER A 5 18.99 -11.91 -74.84
C SER A 5 19.66 -11.20 -73.65
N ARG A 6 20.98 -11.02 -73.79
CA ARG A 6 21.86 -10.17 -72.98
C ARG A 6 21.82 -8.74 -73.54
N TYR A 7 22.55 -7.84 -72.87
CA TYR A 7 22.80 -6.40 -73.15
C TYR A 7 21.83 -5.48 -72.41
N GLY A 8 22.28 -4.48 -71.62
CA GLY A 8 23.64 -4.02 -71.43
C GLY A 8 23.77 -3.10 -70.21
N ARG A 9 25.01 -3.03 -69.71
CA ARG A 9 25.50 -1.99 -68.83
C ARG A 9 25.42 -0.65 -69.56
N VAL A 10 24.83 0.37 -68.95
CA VAL A 10 25.23 1.77 -69.19
C VAL A 10 25.41 2.48 -67.85
N LEU A 11 26.53 3.18 -67.85
CA LEU A 11 27.22 3.94 -66.82
C LEU A 11 26.55 5.31 -66.61
N VAL A 12 26.44 5.70 -65.34
CA VAL A 12 26.60 7.06 -64.76
C VAL A 12 26.12 8.27 -65.58
N ILE A 13 25.17 9.02 -65.02
CA ILE A 13 25.26 10.49 -64.95
C ILE A 13 24.89 10.92 -63.53
N ALA A 14 25.90 11.40 -62.79
CA ALA A 14 25.72 12.20 -61.60
C ALA A 14 25.38 13.63 -62.05
N THR A 15 24.15 14.07 -61.77
CA THR A 15 23.76 15.48 -61.91
C THR A 15 23.66 16.08 -60.52
N ALA A 16 24.70 16.82 -60.15
CA ALA A 16 24.62 17.84 -59.13
C ALA A 16 23.69 18.96 -59.64
N VAL A 17 22.58 19.18 -58.94
CA VAL A 17 21.81 20.42 -59.05
C VAL A 17 21.73 21.03 -57.67
N THR A 18 22.45 22.14 -57.55
CA THR A 18 22.41 23.13 -56.49
C THR A 18 21.02 23.76 -56.33
N GLY A 19 20.63 23.99 -55.08
CA GLY A 19 19.94 25.22 -54.68
C GLY A 19 18.43 25.27 -54.88
N PHE A 20 17.69 24.76 -53.89
CA PHE A 20 16.58 25.50 -53.31
C PHE A 20 16.70 25.37 -51.79
N ALA A 21 17.03 26.49 -51.13
CA ALA A 21 16.71 26.71 -49.73
C ALA A 21 15.18 26.88 -49.64
N GLY A 22 14.47 25.78 -49.83
CA GLY A 22 13.07 25.68 -49.45
C GLY A 22 13.06 25.53 -47.94
N CYS A 23 12.49 26.51 -47.24
CA CYS A 23 12.08 26.35 -45.85
C CYS A 23 11.31 25.03 -45.76
N ALA A 24 11.94 24.01 -45.17
CA ALA A 24 11.19 22.86 -44.73
C ALA A 24 10.12 23.42 -43.78
N PRO A 25 8.82 23.14 -44.00
CA PRO A 25 7.85 23.44 -42.97
C PRO A 25 8.36 22.73 -41.73
N GLU A 26 8.50 23.49 -40.64
CA GLU A 26 8.75 22.99 -39.31
C GLU A 26 7.53 22.12 -38.96
N SER A 27 7.51 20.90 -39.48
CA SER A 27 6.63 19.86 -38.99
C SER A 27 7.13 19.64 -37.59
N ILE A 28 6.43 20.27 -36.65
CA ILE A 28 6.48 19.90 -35.25
C ILE A 28 6.19 18.39 -35.26
N ASP A 29 7.25 17.58 -35.23
CA ASP A 29 7.22 16.17 -34.89
C ASP A 29 6.75 16.13 -33.45
N ARG A 30 5.45 16.37 -33.25
CA ARG A 30 4.80 15.93 -32.03
C ARG A 30 4.91 14.42 -32.11
N PRO A 31 5.66 13.78 -31.20
CA PRO A 31 5.60 12.34 -31.11
C PRO A 31 4.12 11.96 -31.03
N PRO A 32 3.69 10.89 -31.71
CA PRO A 32 2.30 10.47 -31.67
C PRO A 32 1.88 10.41 -30.20
N VAL A 33 0.78 11.08 -29.86
CA VAL A 33 0.25 11.08 -28.51
C VAL A 33 -0.11 9.63 -28.19
N THR A 34 0.77 8.95 -27.45
CA THR A 34 0.58 7.57 -26.98
C THR A 34 -0.33 7.50 -25.74
N ALA A 35 -0.94 8.62 -25.37
CA ALA A 35 -1.89 8.67 -24.27
C ALA A 35 -3.11 7.82 -24.62
N VAL A 36 -3.35 6.76 -23.84
CA VAL A 36 -4.60 6.02 -23.93
C VAL A 36 -5.70 6.89 -23.38
N HIS A 37 -6.74 7.08 -24.18
CA HIS A 37 -7.98 7.62 -23.69
C HIS A 37 -8.77 6.52 -23.01
N ILE A 38 -8.87 6.60 -21.68
CA ILE A 38 -9.70 5.71 -20.88
C ILE A 38 -11.09 6.33 -20.82
N PRO A 39 -12.18 5.59 -21.12
CA PRO A 39 -13.53 6.12 -21.03
C PRO A 39 -13.85 6.67 -19.64
N ASP A 40 -14.58 7.79 -19.57
CA ASP A 40 -14.97 8.46 -18.32
C ASP A 40 -16.04 7.71 -17.51
N ALA A 41 -16.47 6.53 -17.98
CA ALA A 41 -17.45 5.72 -17.28
C ALA A 41 -16.99 5.37 -15.86
N ALA A 42 -17.91 5.46 -14.90
CA ALA A 42 -17.65 5.10 -13.50
C ALA A 42 -17.36 3.60 -13.34
N ARG A 43 -17.89 2.78 -14.26
CA ARG A 43 -17.66 1.34 -14.33
C ARG A 43 -17.11 0.97 -15.70
N LEU A 44 -16.07 0.16 -15.73
CA LEU A 44 -15.44 -0.34 -16.95
C LEU A 44 -15.42 -1.87 -16.90
N ALA A 45 -16.03 -2.52 -17.87
CA ALA A 45 -15.90 -3.95 -18.05
C ALA A 45 -14.59 -4.27 -18.77
N GLY A 46 -13.95 -5.38 -18.41
CA GLY A 46 -12.73 -5.82 -19.07
C GLY A 46 -12.37 -7.26 -18.78
N VAL A 47 -11.21 -7.66 -19.30
CA VAL A 47 -10.62 -8.99 -19.10
C VAL A 47 -9.19 -8.83 -18.64
N VAL A 48 -8.80 -9.57 -17.60
CA VAL A 48 -7.41 -9.59 -17.12
C VAL A 48 -6.51 -10.20 -18.19
N THR A 49 -5.50 -9.46 -18.62
CA THR A 49 -4.50 -9.87 -19.62
C THR A 49 -3.14 -10.18 -19.03
N ALA A 50 -2.81 -9.56 -17.89
CA ALA A 50 -1.62 -9.87 -17.10
C ALA A 50 -1.88 -9.55 -15.63
N VAL A 51 -1.13 -10.22 -14.74
CA VAL A 51 -1.12 -9.98 -13.30
C VAL A 51 0.31 -9.60 -12.92
N GLY A 52 0.48 -8.38 -12.39
CA GLY A 52 1.76 -7.91 -11.86
C GLY A 52 1.92 -8.27 -10.39
N ASP A 53 2.98 -7.73 -9.78
CA ASP A 53 3.26 -7.96 -8.35
C ASP A 53 2.28 -7.18 -7.44
N ASP A 54 1.83 -6.00 -7.88
CA ASP A 54 0.92 -5.11 -7.14
C ASP A 54 -0.22 -4.51 -7.99
N ASP A 55 -0.33 -4.92 -9.26
CA ASP A 55 -1.30 -4.39 -10.21
C ASP A 55 -1.89 -5.45 -11.16
N LEU A 56 -2.94 -5.04 -11.88
CA LEU A 56 -3.57 -5.85 -12.93
C LEU A 56 -3.47 -5.12 -14.27
N VAL A 57 -3.18 -5.86 -15.33
CA VAL A 57 -3.24 -5.34 -16.71
C VAL A 57 -4.52 -5.85 -17.34
N ILE A 58 -5.41 -4.93 -17.72
CA ILE A 58 -6.80 -5.25 -18.07
C ILE A 58 -7.13 -4.69 -19.45
N ASP A 59 -7.65 -5.54 -20.33
CA ASP A 59 -8.20 -5.09 -21.60
C ASP A 59 -9.65 -4.63 -21.40
N ILE A 60 -9.87 -3.33 -21.61
CA ILE A 60 -11.18 -2.66 -21.53
C ILE A 60 -11.67 -2.18 -22.91
N GLY A 61 -11.07 -2.68 -24.01
CA GLY A 61 -11.40 -2.27 -25.37
C GLY A 61 -10.74 -0.95 -25.81
N THR A 62 -9.71 -0.50 -25.10
CA THR A 62 -8.87 0.66 -25.48
C THR A 62 -7.76 0.26 -26.45
N ALA A 63 -7.01 1.24 -26.98
CA ALA A 63 -5.92 0.98 -27.95
C ALA A 63 -4.79 0.07 -27.42
N ARG A 64 -4.63 -0.03 -26.09
CA ARG A 64 -3.84 -1.05 -25.39
C ARG A 64 -4.56 -1.42 -24.08
N PRO A 65 -4.22 -2.56 -23.45
CA PRO A 65 -4.62 -2.84 -22.07
C PRO A 65 -4.16 -1.73 -21.12
N VAL A 66 -4.94 -1.51 -20.07
CA VAL A 66 -4.66 -0.52 -19.02
C VAL A 66 -4.05 -1.18 -17.79
N THR A 67 -3.06 -0.53 -17.19
CA THR A 67 -2.50 -0.95 -15.90
C THR A 67 -3.32 -0.37 -14.76
N VAL A 68 -3.81 -1.22 -13.86
CA VAL A 68 -4.78 -0.88 -12.81
C VAL A 68 -4.20 -1.15 -11.43
N ALA A 69 -4.04 -0.09 -10.64
CA ALA A 69 -3.74 -0.19 -9.22
C ALA A 69 -5.02 -0.48 -8.42
N LEU A 70 -4.92 -1.34 -7.42
CA LEU A 70 -6.05 -1.63 -6.54
C LEU A 70 -6.29 -0.46 -5.56
N ALA A 71 -7.52 0.05 -5.54
CA ALA A 71 -7.95 1.13 -4.67
C ALA A 71 -7.94 0.75 -3.19
N GLN A 72 -7.56 1.71 -2.33
CA GLN A 72 -7.59 1.64 -0.86
C GLN A 72 -6.82 0.48 -0.20
N VAL A 73 -6.12 -0.34 -0.98
CA VAL A 73 -5.26 -1.44 -0.50
C VAL A 73 -3.81 -1.17 -0.85
N THR A 74 -2.93 -1.86 -0.13
CA THR A 74 -1.48 -1.86 -0.33
C THR A 74 -0.92 -3.22 0.08
N VAL A 75 0.28 -3.52 -0.42
CA VAL A 75 1.11 -4.61 0.13
C VAL A 75 1.30 -4.39 1.63
N THR A 76 1.08 -5.45 2.41
CA THR A 76 1.33 -5.42 3.85
C THR A 76 2.79 -5.67 4.16
N ASN A 77 3.38 -4.88 5.05
CA ASN A 77 4.77 -5.03 5.52
C ASN A 77 4.83 -5.73 6.89
N CYS A 78 3.84 -6.57 7.18
CA CYS A 78 3.73 -7.25 8.45
C CYS A 78 4.70 -8.42 8.61
N ASP A 79 5.15 -8.98 7.50
CA ASP A 79 6.10 -10.08 7.40
C ASP A 79 6.98 -9.91 6.14
N ALA A 80 8.09 -10.63 6.06
CA ALA A 80 9.02 -10.60 4.93
C ALA A 80 8.37 -11.02 3.60
N ASP A 81 7.34 -11.87 3.67
CA ASP A 81 6.67 -12.44 2.50
C ASP A 81 5.42 -11.65 2.06
N GLY A 82 5.18 -10.45 2.60
CA GLY A 82 3.98 -9.67 2.32
C GLY A 82 3.75 -9.36 0.83
N ALA A 83 4.81 -9.00 0.10
CA ALA A 83 4.74 -8.74 -1.35
C ALA A 83 4.41 -10.01 -2.16
N ALA A 84 5.08 -11.12 -1.85
CA ALA A 84 4.82 -12.40 -2.51
C ALA A 84 3.38 -12.89 -2.24
N ALA A 85 2.90 -12.76 -1.00
CA ALA A 85 1.55 -13.15 -0.63
C ALA A 85 0.48 -12.28 -1.31
N PHE A 86 0.75 -10.98 -1.50
CA PHE A 86 -0.12 -10.07 -2.25
C PHE A 86 -0.21 -10.51 -3.72
N ALA A 87 0.93 -10.71 -4.38
CA ALA A 87 1.00 -11.13 -5.78
C ALA A 87 0.33 -12.49 -6.02
N GLU A 88 0.58 -13.48 -5.16
CA GLU A 88 -0.08 -14.80 -5.22
C GLU A 88 -1.60 -14.67 -5.04
N GLY A 89 -2.04 -13.85 -4.08
CA GLY A 89 -3.46 -13.58 -3.85
C GLY A 89 -4.12 -12.93 -5.07
N LEU A 90 -3.44 -11.96 -5.68
CA LEU A 90 -3.93 -11.27 -6.86
C LEU A 90 -4.09 -12.22 -8.04
N GLY A 91 -3.09 -13.09 -8.28
CA GLY A 91 -3.14 -14.12 -9.33
C GLY A 91 -4.22 -15.18 -9.09
N ALA A 92 -4.49 -15.54 -7.84
CA ALA A 92 -5.54 -16.50 -7.50
C ALA A 92 -6.96 -15.92 -7.67
N LEU A 93 -7.15 -14.66 -7.25
CA LEU A 93 -8.46 -14.00 -7.27
C LEU A 93 -8.84 -13.47 -8.65
N ALA A 94 -7.86 -12.94 -9.39
CA ALA A 94 -8.05 -12.34 -10.71
C ALA A 94 -7.06 -12.93 -11.73
N PRO A 95 -7.14 -14.23 -12.06
CA PRO A 95 -6.22 -14.86 -13.00
C PRO A 95 -6.39 -14.29 -14.42
N VAL A 96 -5.36 -14.44 -15.25
CA VAL A 96 -5.42 -14.09 -16.69
C VAL A 96 -6.62 -14.78 -17.36
N GLY A 97 -7.35 -14.02 -18.17
CA GLY A 97 -8.59 -14.43 -18.83
C GLY A 97 -9.86 -14.24 -17.98
N ARG A 98 -9.74 -13.81 -16.71
CA ARG A 98 -10.90 -13.51 -15.87
C ARG A 98 -11.60 -12.23 -16.35
N ALA A 99 -12.90 -12.33 -16.58
CA ALA A 99 -13.76 -11.16 -16.77
C ALA A 99 -13.92 -10.39 -15.46
N VAL A 100 -13.84 -9.07 -15.54
CA VAL A 100 -13.88 -8.18 -14.38
C VAL A 100 -14.67 -6.91 -14.66
N ILE A 101 -15.20 -6.32 -13.59
CA ILE A 101 -15.75 -4.97 -13.58
C ILE A 101 -14.85 -4.09 -12.70
N LEU A 102 -14.36 -3.00 -13.28
CA LEU A 102 -13.59 -1.98 -12.58
C LEU A 102 -14.54 -0.87 -12.15
N VAL A 103 -14.59 -0.58 -10.85
CA VAL A 103 -15.25 0.61 -10.33
C VAL A 103 -14.18 1.64 -10.05
N ARG A 104 -14.20 2.73 -10.82
CA ARG A 104 -13.16 3.77 -10.77
C ARG A 104 -13.14 4.44 -9.40
N ALA A 105 -11.97 4.43 -8.76
CA ALA A 105 -11.75 5.18 -7.53
C ALA A 105 -11.34 6.62 -7.85
N ASN A 106 -11.51 7.54 -6.90
CA ASN A 106 -11.11 8.94 -7.07
C ASN A 106 -9.63 9.18 -6.78
N GLY A 107 -8.92 8.18 -6.25
CA GLY A 107 -7.48 8.28 -6.02
C GLY A 107 -6.69 8.42 -7.32
N SER A 108 -5.62 9.23 -7.31
CA SER A 108 -4.72 9.31 -8.45
C SER A 108 -4.10 7.96 -8.75
N ALA A 109 -3.99 7.61 -10.04
CA ALA A 109 -3.14 6.50 -10.46
C ALA A 109 -1.70 6.84 -10.07
N GLY A 110 -1.04 5.94 -9.35
CA GLY A 110 0.39 6.08 -9.03
C GLY A 110 1.25 6.07 -10.31
N ALA A 111 2.54 6.35 -10.16
CA ALA A 111 3.47 6.21 -11.28
C ALA A 111 3.43 4.77 -11.83
N GLY A 112 3.28 4.62 -13.14
CA GLY A 112 3.22 3.32 -13.81
C GLY A 112 1.82 2.72 -13.97
N HIS A 113 0.77 3.32 -13.37
CA HIS A 113 -0.61 2.87 -13.54
C HIS A 113 -1.43 3.87 -14.36
N ASP A 114 -2.35 3.35 -15.17
CA ASP A 114 -3.28 4.15 -15.97
C ASP A 114 -4.49 4.58 -15.13
N LEU A 115 -4.93 3.77 -14.16
CA LEU A 115 -6.04 4.10 -13.25
C LEU A 115 -5.97 3.37 -11.89
N THR A 116 -6.75 3.85 -10.93
CA THR A 116 -6.98 3.19 -9.63
C THR A 116 -8.44 2.73 -9.55
N ALA A 117 -8.70 1.47 -9.17
CA ALA A 117 -10.06 0.93 -9.12
C ALA A 117 -10.29 -0.13 -8.04
N PHE A 118 -11.56 -0.31 -7.69
CA PHE A 118 -12.05 -1.51 -7.02
C PHE A 118 -12.38 -2.55 -8.09
N VAL A 119 -11.83 -3.75 -7.95
CA VAL A 119 -11.93 -4.80 -8.98
C VAL A 119 -12.90 -5.88 -8.51
N HIS A 120 -13.88 -6.19 -9.36
CA HIS A 120 -14.87 -7.24 -9.11
C HIS A 120 -14.78 -8.32 -10.18
N THR A 121 -14.89 -9.58 -9.77
CA THR A 121 -14.85 -10.74 -10.67
C THR A 121 -16.23 -11.30 -11.00
N ASP A 122 -17.28 -10.81 -10.32
CA ASP A 122 -18.67 -11.16 -10.61
C ASP A 122 -19.23 -10.28 -11.73
N ALA A 123 -19.61 -10.93 -12.83
CA ALA A 123 -20.10 -10.30 -14.04
C ALA A 123 -21.54 -9.75 -13.93
N ASP A 124 -22.26 -10.07 -12.85
CA ASP A 124 -23.65 -9.67 -12.63
C ASP A 124 -23.80 -8.27 -11.99
N LEU A 125 -22.68 -7.56 -11.80
CA LEU A 125 -22.72 -6.15 -11.40
C LEU A 125 -23.24 -5.29 -12.55
N ALA A 126 -24.55 -5.13 -12.61
CA ALA A 126 -25.20 -4.20 -13.54
C ALA A 126 -24.46 -2.85 -13.55
N ALA A 127 -24.18 -2.33 -14.76
CA ALA A 127 -23.44 -1.09 -14.95
C ALA A 127 -24.08 0.12 -14.23
N ASP A 128 -25.38 0.03 -13.93
CA ASP A 128 -26.18 1.10 -13.32
C ASP A 128 -26.42 0.93 -11.80
N ALA A 129 -25.87 -0.11 -11.16
CA ALA A 129 -26.06 -0.27 -9.72
C ALA A 129 -25.32 0.85 -8.94
N ALA A 130 -26.01 1.50 -8.00
CA ALA A 130 -25.45 2.61 -7.22
C ALA A 130 -24.29 2.18 -6.29
N ALA A 131 -24.24 0.90 -5.92
CA ALA A 131 -23.15 0.28 -5.20
C ALA A 131 -22.87 -1.11 -5.79
N PRO A 132 -21.66 -1.66 -5.68
CA PRO A 132 -21.41 -3.04 -6.06
C PRO A 132 -22.04 -3.98 -5.02
N VAL A 133 -22.61 -5.08 -5.50
CA VAL A 133 -23.39 -6.03 -4.69
C VAL A 133 -22.58 -7.29 -4.35
N GLY A 134 -21.27 -7.29 -4.56
CA GLY A 134 -20.38 -8.44 -4.37
C GLY A 134 -19.04 -8.06 -3.76
N ALA A 135 -18.35 -9.06 -3.21
CA ALA A 135 -17.01 -8.89 -2.63
C ALA A 135 -16.00 -8.57 -3.74
N SER A 136 -15.25 -7.49 -3.56
CA SER A 136 -14.17 -7.12 -4.48
C SER A 136 -12.92 -7.95 -4.24
N VAL A 137 -12.05 -8.03 -5.26
CA VAL A 137 -10.69 -8.57 -5.11
C VAL A 137 -9.93 -7.81 -4.00
N ASN A 138 -10.13 -6.50 -3.90
CA ASN A 138 -9.55 -5.66 -2.86
C ASN A 138 -9.95 -6.15 -1.46
N GLU A 139 -11.24 -6.40 -1.26
CA GLU A 139 -11.80 -6.88 0.00
C GLU A 139 -11.29 -8.28 0.36
N GLU A 140 -11.21 -9.18 -0.61
CA GLU A 140 -10.75 -10.55 -0.36
C GLU A 140 -9.25 -10.62 -0.04
N LEU A 141 -8.43 -9.76 -0.66
CA LEU A 141 -7.02 -9.61 -0.29
C LEU A 141 -6.85 -9.13 1.16
N LEU A 142 -7.71 -8.21 1.63
CA LEU A 142 -7.72 -7.77 3.02
C LEU A 142 -8.22 -8.86 3.96
N ARG A 143 -9.32 -9.54 3.62
CA ARG A 143 -9.92 -10.62 4.41
C ARG A 143 -8.96 -11.79 4.65
N THR A 144 -8.16 -12.12 3.65
CA THR A 144 -7.13 -13.17 3.73
C THR A 144 -5.81 -12.67 4.32
N GLY A 145 -5.72 -11.40 4.73
CA GLY A 145 -4.54 -10.79 5.34
C GLY A 145 -3.34 -10.68 4.41
N ARG A 146 -3.54 -10.82 3.09
CA ARG A 146 -2.52 -10.70 2.03
C ARG A 146 -2.28 -9.24 1.62
N ALA A 147 -3.20 -8.34 1.96
CA ALA A 147 -3.06 -6.90 1.82
C ALA A 147 -3.32 -6.19 3.15
N GLY A 148 -2.93 -4.91 3.22
CA GLY A 148 -3.35 -3.98 4.26
C GLY A 148 -4.12 -2.80 3.65
N LEU A 149 -4.88 -2.09 4.49
CA LEU A 149 -5.47 -0.82 4.10
C LEU A 149 -4.36 0.20 3.80
N ARG A 150 -4.50 0.93 2.69
CA ARG A 150 -3.57 2.01 2.32
C ARG A 150 -3.47 3.09 3.39
N SER A 151 -4.56 3.33 4.11
CA SER A 151 -4.60 4.17 5.31
C SER A 151 -4.86 3.26 6.51
N PRO A 152 -3.81 2.86 7.25
CA PRO A 152 -3.96 1.96 8.38
C PRO A 152 -4.87 2.53 9.47
N LEU A 153 -5.61 1.66 10.14
CA LEU A 153 -6.38 1.98 11.33
C LEU A 153 -5.50 1.78 12.58
N GLU A 154 -5.69 2.61 13.61
CA GLU A 154 -5.00 2.44 14.88
C GLU A 154 -5.66 1.30 15.67
N ARG A 155 -4.88 0.23 15.92
CA ARG A 155 -5.37 -1.01 16.55
C ARG A 155 -4.87 -1.24 17.97
N ALA A 156 -4.16 -0.28 18.54
CA ALA A 156 -3.66 -0.40 19.91
C ALA A 156 -4.82 -0.45 20.92
N ALA A 157 -4.69 -1.26 21.97
CA ALA A 157 -5.68 -1.29 23.06
C ALA A 157 -5.85 0.08 23.76
N THR A 158 -4.86 0.97 23.62
CA THR A 158 -4.87 2.34 24.15
C THR A 158 -5.27 3.39 23.10
N ALA A 159 -5.78 2.98 21.94
CA ALA A 159 -6.22 3.91 20.90
C ALA A 159 -7.23 4.91 21.47
N ALA A 160 -7.05 6.19 21.15
CA ALA A 160 -7.90 7.26 21.69
C ALA A 160 -9.34 7.21 21.15
N VAL A 161 -9.54 6.55 20.01
CA VAL A 161 -10.80 6.50 19.27
C VAL A 161 -11.14 5.04 18.97
N PRO A 162 -12.38 4.57 19.25
CA PRO A 162 -12.84 3.24 18.87
C PRO A 162 -12.68 2.97 17.37
N LEU A 163 -12.49 1.71 16.99
CA LEU A 163 -12.21 1.35 15.60
C LEU A 163 -13.36 1.74 14.68
N GLU A 164 -14.60 1.57 15.14
CA GLU A 164 -15.82 1.92 14.41
C GLU A 164 -15.88 3.43 14.11
N ASP A 165 -15.48 4.26 15.09
CA ASP A 165 -15.43 5.71 14.95
C ASP A 165 -14.29 6.14 14.02
N GLN A 166 -13.14 5.47 14.06
CA GLN A 166 -12.06 5.70 13.09
C GLN A 166 -12.52 5.40 11.66
N VAL A 167 -13.27 4.30 11.47
CA VAL A 167 -13.82 3.91 10.17
C VAL A 167 -14.83 4.94 9.66
N ALA A 168 -15.79 5.32 10.50
CA ALA A 168 -16.81 6.31 10.17
C ALA A 168 -16.19 7.67 9.82
N ALA A 169 -15.24 8.14 10.66
CA ALA A 169 -14.54 9.40 10.43
C ALA A 169 -13.75 9.39 9.11
N ARG A 170 -13.08 8.27 8.79
CA ARG A 170 -12.34 8.15 7.54
C ARG A 170 -13.28 8.12 6.35
N ALA A 171 -14.32 7.29 6.37
CA ALA A 171 -15.30 7.21 5.29
C ALA A 171 -15.92 8.57 4.98
N ALA A 172 -16.23 9.38 6.01
CA ALA A 172 -16.80 10.72 5.84
C ALA A 172 -15.90 11.69 5.04
N THR A 173 -14.58 11.46 5.01
CA THR A 173 -13.62 12.29 4.24
C THR A 173 -13.43 11.84 2.79
N LEU A 174 -13.92 10.65 2.44
CA LEU A 174 -13.71 10.08 1.12
C LEU A 174 -14.82 10.51 0.14
N PRO A 175 -14.49 10.77 -1.13
CA PRO A 175 -15.48 10.91 -2.19
C PRO A 175 -16.14 9.57 -2.54
N VAL A 176 -17.30 9.60 -3.20
CA VAL A 176 -17.92 8.41 -3.80
C VAL A 176 -17.14 8.03 -5.06
N PRO A 177 -16.76 6.75 -5.28
CA PRO A 177 -17.23 5.57 -4.56
C PRO A 177 -16.36 5.13 -3.38
N ASP A 178 -15.16 5.67 -3.18
CA ASP A 178 -14.23 5.27 -2.11
C ASP A 178 -14.88 5.22 -0.72
N ARG A 179 -15.73 6.21 -0.41
CA ARG A 179 -16.52 6.25 0.83
C ARG A 179 -17.39 5.01 1.05
N ASP A 180 -18.01 4.52 -0.01
CA ASP A 180 -19.01 3.46 0.09
C ASP A 180 -18.34 2.08 0.25
N TYR A 181 -17.11 1.93 -0.26
CA TYR A 181 -16.30 0.72 -0.09
C TYR A 181 -15.54 0.66 1.23
N PHE A 182 -15.12 1.81 1.76
CA PHE A 182 -14.18 1.85 2.88
C PHE A 182 -14.65 1.04 4.11
N PRO A 183 -15.94 1.08 4.54
CA PRO A 183 -16.39 0.26 5.67
C PRO A 183 -16.21 -1.24 5.46
N ALA A 184 -16.56 -1.77 4.28
CA ALA A 184 -16.41 -3.19 3.97
C ALA A 184 -14.94 -3.63 3.92
N LEU A 185 -14.06 -2.77 3.38
CA LEU A 185 -12.61 -3.01 3.39
C LEU A 185 -12.05 -3.02 4.82
N ALA A 186 -12.48 -2.10 5.67
CA ALA A 186 -12.07 -2.04 7.07
C ALA A 186 -12.53 -3.26 7.87
N GLU A 187 -13.75 -3.74 7.63
CA GLU A 187 -14.27 -4.96 8.23
C GLU A 187 -13.47 -6.20 7.78
N ALA A 188 -13.16 -6.31 6.48
CA ALA A 188 -12.35 -7.40 5.94
C ALA A 188 -10.95 -7.44 6.58
N GLU A 189 -10.25 -6.30 6.64
CA GLU A 189 -8.94 -6.23 7.29
C GLU A 189 -9.05 -6.56 8.78
N THR A 190 -10.08 -6.06 9.47
CA THR A 190 -10.29 -6.33 10.90
C THR A 190 -10.54 -7.81 11.19
N THR A 191 -11.25 -8.51 10.30
CA THR A 191 -11.42 -9.96 10.37
C THR A 191 -10.08 -10.69 10.22
N ALA A 192 -9.22 -10.25 9.30
CA ALA A 192 -7.89 -10.83 9.12
C ALA A 192 -6.99 -10.60 10.35
N TRP A 193 -7.06 -9.42 10.97
CA TRP A 193 -6.37 -9.12 12.23
C TRP A 193 -6.86 -10.02 13.37
N ALA A 194 -8.17 -10.13 13.57
CA ALA A 194 -8.76 -10.93 14.65
C ALA A 194 -8.47 -12.42 14.51
N SER A 195 -8.38 -12.93 13.26
CA SER A 195 -8.05 -14.33 12.97
C SER A 195 -6.55 -14.60 12.86
N GLY A 196 -5.72 -13.57 12.78
CA GLY A 196 -4.29 -13.69 12.53
C GLY A 196 -3.94 -14.33 11.18
N THR A 197 -4.81 -14.18 10.17
CA THR A 197 -4.69 -14.85 8.86
C THR A 197 -3.66 -14.16 7.97
N GLY A 198 -2.87 -14.92 7.22
CA GLY A 198 -1.90 -14.39 6.26
C GLY A 198 -0.78 -13.55 6.91
N PRO A 199 -0.01 -12.80 6.11
CA PRO A 199 1.07 -11.94 6.61
C PRO A 199 0.63 -10.95 7.69
N ILE A 200 -0.62 -10.46 7.65
CA ILE A 200 -1.12 -9.50 8.65
C ILE A 200 -1.10 -10.06 10.08
N GLY A 201 -1.19 -11.38 10.25
CA GLY A 201 -1.13 -12.04 11.55
C GLY A 201 0.18 -11.78 12.31
N ALA A 202 1.28 -11.50 11.61
CA ALA A 202 2.53 -11.11 12.25
C ALA A 202 2.48 -9.70 12.87
N CYS A 203 1.71 -8.77 12.29
CA CYS A 203 1.43 -7.49 12.95
C CYS A 203 0.48 -7.67 14.13
N ALA A 204 -0.56 -8.50 14.00
CA ALA A 204 -1.52 -8.80 15.07
C ALA A 204 -0.80 -9.26 16.35
N ARG A 205 0.05 -10.28 16.24
CA ARG A 205 0.82 -10.79 17.38
C ARG A 205 1.75 -9.73 17.99
N ARG A 206 2.47 -8.96 17.16
CA ARG A 206 3.33 -7.88 17.65
C ARG A 206 2.55 -6.82 18.43
N GLN A 207 1.36 -6.46 17.94
CA GLN A 207 0.51 -5.48 18.62
C GLN A 207 0.01 -6.02 19.97
N GLU A 208 -0.44 -7.28 20.02
CA GLU A 208 -0.85 -7.93 21.27
C GLU A 208 0.28 -7.99 22.30
N GLU A 209 1.51 -8.28 21.87
CA GLU A 209 2.70 -8.26 22.72
C GLU A 209 2.99 -6.87 23.29
N LEU A 210 2.90 -5.83 22.45
CA LEU A 210 3.06 -4.45 22.88
C LEU A 210 1.98 -4.04 23.89
N ASP A 211 0.72 -4.39 23.63
CA ASP A 211 -0.39 -4.06 24.52
C ASP A 211 -0.30 -4.81 25.86
N ARG A 212 0.11 -6.08 25.85
CA ARG A 212 0.39 -6.85 27.07
C ARG A 212 1.54 -6.23 27.87
N GLY A 213 2.60 -5.79 27.19
CA GLY A 213 3.73 -5.09 27.82
C GLY A 213 3.29 -3.80 28.51
N ARG A 214 2.48 -2.98 27.83
CA ARG A 214 1.92 -1.74 28.40
C ARG A 214 1.04 -2.02 29.61
N ALA A 215 0.18 -3.03 29.55
CA ALA A 215 -0.66 -3.43 30.68
C ALA A 215 0.16 -3.86 31.90
N ALA A 216 1.24 -4.64 31.69
CA ALA A 216 2.14 -5.06 32.77
C ALA A 216 2.86 -3.87 33.44
N VAL A 217 3.30 -2.88 32.66
CA VAL A 217 3.90 -1.66 33.18
C VAL A 217 2.89 -0.84 33.98
N ALA A 218 1.67 -0.66 33.45
CA ALA A 218 0.61 0.07 34.15
C ALA A 218 0.26 -0.54 35.52
N LEU A 219 0.18 -1.87 35.60
CA LEU A 219 -0.04 -2.59 36.86
C LEU A 219 1.09 -2.38 37.87
N THR A 220 2.34 -2.31 37.40
CA THR A 220 3.52 -2.08 38.25
C THR A 220 3.54 -0.65 38.79
N THR A 221 3.18 0.34 37.98
CA THR A 221 3.10 1.75 38.40
C THR A 221 1.89 2.06 39.28
N ALA A 222 0.83 1.26 39.20
CA ALA A 222 -0.38 1.40 40.01
C ALA A 222 -0.29 0.70 41.37
N GLN A 223 0.79 -0.06 41.65
CA GLN A 223 1.01 -0.59 42.99
C GLN A 223 1.17 0.58 43.97
N PRO A 224 0.39 0.59 45.08
CA PRO A 224 0.56 1.60 46.11
C PRO A 224 2.01 1.58 46.56
N GLN A 225 2.72 2.69 46.42
CA GLN A 225 3.96 2.88 47.17
C GLN A 225 3.57 2.70 48.63
N ALA A 226 4.11 1.65 49.26
CA ALA A 226 3.94 1.46 50.69
C ALA A 226 4.26 2.80 51.36
N PRO A 227 3.43 3.27 52.32
CA PRO A 227 3.71 4.51 53.02
C PRO A 227 5.16 4.45 53.52
N PRO A 228 5.93 5.55 53.44
CA PRO A 228 7.29 5.54 53.92
C PRO A 228 7.27 4.98 55.33
N SER A 229 7.95 3.85 55.53
CA SER A 229 8.09 3.30 56.88
C SER A 229 8.70 4.41 57.72
N GLU A 230 7.98 4.86 58.74
CA GLU A 230 8.54 5.76 59.74
C GLU A 230 9.82 5.11 60.24
N THR A 231 10.96 5.65 59.83
CA THR A 231 12.24 5.30 60.41
C THR A 231 12.15 5.73 61.86
N VAL A 232 11.91 4.77 62.76
CA VAL A 232 12.06 5.01 64.20
C VAL A 232 13.50 5.44 64.39
N THR A 233 13.70 6.74 64.63
CA THR A 233 14.99 7.31 65.01
C THR A 233 15.33 6.76 66.40
N VAL A 234 15.98 5.60 66.44
CA VAL A 234 16.67 5.15 67.65
C VAL A 234 17.80 6.14 67.90
N ALA A 235 17.78 6.76 69.08
CA ALA A 235 18.77 7.75 69.48
C ALA A 235 20.19 7.18 69.32
N PRO A 236 21.12 7.96 68.73
CA PRO A 236 22.49 7.50 68.51
C PRO A 236 23.17 7.32 69.87
N THR A 237 23.60 6.09 70.13
CA THR A 237 24.63 5.83 71.14
C THR A 237 25.96 6.34 70.56
N PRO A 238 26.80 7.07 71.31
CA PRO A 238 28.02 7.67 70.76
C PRO A 238 28.98 6.59 70.23
N PRO A 239 29.53 6.74 69.01
CA PRO A 239 30.50 5.78 68.48
C PRO A 239 31.88 6.02 69.11
N PRO A 240 32.69 4.96 69.32
CA PRO A 240 34.12 5.11 69.50
C PRO A 240 34.76 5.55 68.17
N SER A 241 35.75 6.43 68.27
CA SER A 241 36.52 7.03 67.19
C SER A 241 37.00 6.00 66.16
N GLY A 242 36.36 5.98 64.99
CA GLY A 242 36.75 5.17 63.83
C GLY A 242 37.02 6.08 62.63
N LEU A 243 38.17 5.89 61.99
CA LEU A 243 38.70 6.66 60.87
C LEU A 243 37.67 6.93 59.77
N HIS A 244 37.52 8.21 59.41
CA HIS A 244 36.72 8.68 58.29
C HIS A 244 37.56 8.59 57.00
N LEU A 245 37.26 7.62 56.14
CA LEU A 245 37.78 7.56 54.77
C LEU A 245 36.67 8.02 53.82
N GLU A 246 36.87 9.17 53.21
CA GLU A 246 36.00 9.74 52.19
C GLU A 246 36.52 9.29 50.81
N ILE A 247 35.80 8.40 50.14
CA ILE A 247 36.14 7.95 48.78
C ILE A 247 35.17 8.62 47.81
N THR A 248 35.63 9.66 47.14
CA THR A 248 34.89 10.36 46.09
C THR A 248 34.98 9.56 44.78
N VAL A 249 33.89 8.88 44.39
CA VAL A 249 33.81 8.19 43.10
C VAL A 249 33.15 9.12 42.08
N GLN A 250 33.94 9.67 41.15
CA GLN A 250 33.41 10.42 40.00
C GLN A 250 32.69 9.48 39.02
N ARG A 251 31.40 9.76 38.75
CA ARG A 251 30.66 9.09 37.67
C ARG A 251 30.99 9.75 36.31
N PRO A 252 31.38 8.98 35.28
CA PRO A 252 31.48 9.51 33.92
C PRO A 252 30.09 9.83 33.36
N SER A 253 29.97 11.00 32.75
CA SER A 253 28.79 11.44 32.02
C SER A 253 28.59 10.56 30.77
N ARG A 254 27.51 9.77 30.74
CA ARG A 254 27.08 9.10 29.52
C ARG A 254 26.34 10.09 28.62
N VAL A 255 26.97 10.46 27.52
CA VAL A 255 26.34 11.11 26.36
C VAL A 255 25.32 10.13 25.78
N ARG A 256 24.05 10.54 25.73
CA ARG A 256 23.00 9.79 25.02
C ARG A 256 23.19 10.00 23.52
N PRO A 257 23.36 8.94 22.70
CA PRO A 257 23.20 9.07 21.26
C PRO A 257 21.70 9.22 20.94
N CYS A 258 21.43 10.10 19.99
CA CYS A 258 20.11 10.54 19.56
C CYS A 258 19.19 9.35 19.21
N GLU A 259 18.01 9.29 19.84
CA GLU A 259 16.92 8.43 19.37
C GLU A 259 16.33 9.07 18.11
N ARG A 260 16.58 8.39 17.00
CA ARG A 260 15.98 8.59 15.68
C ARG A 260 14.52 8.16 15.80
N PHE A 261 13.61 9.07 15.46
CA PHE A 261 12.19 8.79 15.32
C PHE A 261 11.98 7.75 14.22
N ASP A 262 11.71 6.51 14.59
CA ASP A 262 10.96 5.57 13.76
C ASP A 262 9.52 5.56 14.29
N ARG A 263 8.61 6.16 13.51
CA ARG A 263 7.16 5.99 13.66
C ARG A 263 6.72 4.99 12.60
N CYS A 264 6.27 3.83 13.06
CA CYS A 264 5.41 2.91 12.31
C CYS A 264 3.99 3.50 12.20
#